data_AF-A0AAU7DRZ1-F1
#
_entry.id   AF-A0AAU7DRZ1-F1
#
_cell.length_a   1.000
_cell.length_b   1.000
_cell.length_c   1.000
_cell.angle_alpha   90.00
_cell.angle_beta   90.00
_cell.angle_gamma   90.00
#
_symmetry.space_group_name_H-M   'P 1'
#
loop_
_entity.id
_entity.type
_entity.pdbx_description
1 polymer ?
#
loop_
_entity_poly.entity_id
_entity_poly.type
_entity_poly.pdbx_seq_one_letter_code
_entity_poly.pdbx_strand_id
1 'polypeptide(L)' 'MKQTANPRPEMLEGPQAFERFQSAVKVALTVPKSAIPEPFGHSKRKKKKPVSDSAFRFDL' A
#
# COMPACT_ATOMS: atom_id res chain seq x y z
N MET A 1 32.87 14.52 25.16
CA MET A 1 33.40 14.34 23.78
C MET A 1 32.24 13.85 22.93
N LYS A 2 31.79 14.66 21.96
CA LYS A 2 30.59 14.33 21.16
C LYS A 2 30.99 13.28 20.12
N GLN A 3 30.27 12.16 20.07
CA GLN A 3 30.53 11.11 19.08
C GLN A 3 30.33 11.67 17.67
N THR A 4 31.39 11.56 16.89
CA THR A 4 31.55 11.93 15.49
C THR A 4 30.64 11.09 14.62
N ALA A 5 29.94 11.73 13.68
CA ALA A 5 29.11 11.07 12.68
C ALA A 5 29.87 9.90 12.07
N ASN A 6 29.34 8.68 12.24
CA ASN A 6 29.83 7.54 11.49
C ASN A 6 29.62 7.89 10.01
N PRO A 7 30.67 8.06 9.19
CA PRO A 7 30.50 8.42 7.80
C PRO A 7 29.88 7.20 7.15
N ARG A 8 28.54 7.17 7.05
CA ARG A 8 27.90 6.19 6.20
C ARG A 8 28.51 6.44 4.83
N PRO A 9 29.09 5.42 4.17
CA PRO A 9 29.50 5.60 2.80
C PRO A 9 28.28 6.13 2.07
N GLU A 10 28.35 7.36 1.57
CA GLU A 10 27.35 7.84 0.63
C GLU A 10 27.40 6.86 -0.52
N MET A 11 26.43 5.94 -0.56
CA MET A 11 26.28 5.01 -1.66
C MET A 11 25.77 5.82 -2.85
N LEU A 12 26.69 6.57 -3.45
CA LEU A 12 26.59 7.03 -4.81
C LEU A 12 26.70 5.77 -5.66
N GLU A 13 25.58 5.04 -5.79
CA GLU A 13 25.45 4.11 -6.91
C GLU A 13 25.83 4.96 -8.13
N GLY A 14 26.88 4.55 -8.85
CA GLY A 14 27.45 5.33 -9.93
C GLY A 14 26.42 5.60 -11.04
N PRO A 15 26.84 6.03 -12.23
CA PRO A 15 25.91 6.33 -13.34
C PRO A 15 24.87 5.22 -13.63
N GLN A 16 25.19 3.97 -13.29
CA GLN A 16 24.35 2.77 -13.39
C GLN A 16 23.12 2.76 -12.43
N ALA A 17 23.10 3.59 -11.38
CA ALA A 17 21.95 3.72 -10.46
C ALA A 17 20.67 4.09 -11.19
N PHE A 18 20.80 5.02 -12.15
CA PHE A 18 19.68 5.52 -12.92
C PHE A 18 19.10 4.44 -13.82
N GLU A 19 19.92 3.52 -14.34
CA GLU A 19 19.48 2.38 -15.14
C GLU A 19 18.70 1.36 -14.28
N ARG A 20 19.16 1.10 -13.04
CA ARG A 20 18.45 0.26 -12.06
C ARG A 20 17.11 0.88 -11.66
N PHE A 21 17.09 2.19 -11.42
CA PHE A 21 15.86 2.91 -11.13
C PHE A 21 14.88 2.87 -12.30
N GLN A 22 15.34 3.17 -13.52
CA GLN A 22 14.48 3.13 -14.70
C GLN A 22 13.91 1.73 -14.97
N SER A 23 14.72 0.69 -14.82
CA SER A 23 14.24 -0.70 -15.00
C SER A 23 13.18 -1.05 -13.96
N ALA A 24 13.38 -0.69 -12.69
CA ALA A 24 12.38 -0.89 -11.64
C ALA A 24 11.08 -0.10 -11.87
N VAL A 25 11.18 1.16 -12.28
CA VAL A 25 10.01 2.01 -12.59
C VAL A 25 9.24 1.44 -13.79
N LYS A 26 9.92 0.99 -14.84
CA LYS A 26 9.27 0.34 -15.98
C LYS A 26 8.49 -0.88 -15.50
N VAL A 27 9.07 -1.75 -14.68
CA VAL A 27 8.37 -2.93 -14.15
C VAL A 27 7.14 -2.51 -13.32
N ALA A 28 7.29 -1.54 -12.43
CA ALA A 28 6.20 -1.06 -11.57
C ALA A 28 5.02 -0.46 -12.36
N LEU A 29 5.30 0.20 -13.48
CA LEU A 29 4.28 0.83 -14.33
C LEU A 29 3.69 -0.10 -15.39
N THR A 30 4.46 -1.09 -15.87
CA THR A 30 4.00 -2.00 -16.93
C THR A 30 2.96 -2.99 -16.41
N VAL A 31 3.04 -3.36 -15.14
CA VAL A 31 2.07 -4.30 -14.56
C VAL A 31 0.77 -3.54 -14.29
N PRO A 32 -0.34 -3.88 -14.98
CA PRO A 32 -1.63 -3.27 -14.67
C PRO A 32 -2.05 -3.64 -13.25
N LYS A 33 -2.60 -2.69 -12.50
CA LYS A 33 -2.97 -2.87 -11.08
C LYS A 33 -3.87 -4.10 -10.82
N SER A 34 -4.67 -4.52 -11.80
CA SER A 34 -5.53 -5.71 -11.73
C SER A 34 -4.79 -7.03 -11.85
N ALA A 35 -3.57 -7.04 -12.39
CA ALA A 35 -2.71 -8.22 -12.50
C ALA A 35 -1.84 -8.43 -11.26
N ILE A 36 -1.82 -7.47 -10.33
CA ILE A 36 -1.16 -7.61 -9.03
C ILE A 36 -2.17 -8.30 -8.09
N PRO A 37 -1.90 -9.54 -7.62
CA PRO A 37 -2.72 -10.15 -6.60
C PRO A 37 -2.77 -9.23 -5.38
N GLU A 38 -3.98 -8.94 -4.87
CA GLU A 38 -4.14 -7.98 -3.78
C GLU A 38 -3.31 -8.45 -2.56
N PRO A 39 -2.24 -7.73 -2.17
CA PRO A 39 -1.26 -8.23 -1.19
C PRO A 39 -1.85 -8.35 0.22
N PHE A 40 -2.92 -7.60 0.47
CA PHE A 40 -3.71 -7.68 1.68
C PHE A 40 -5.03 -8.30 1.26
N GLY A 41 -5.18 -9.62 1.44
CA GLY A 41 -6.35 -10.35 0.95
C GLY A 41 -7.66 -9.66 1.33
N HIS A 42 -8.66 -9.75 0.44
CA HIS A 42 -9.96 -9.12 0.62
C HIS A 42 -10.57 -9.49 1.98
N SER A 43 -10.49 -8.58 2.96
CA SER A 43 -11.26 -8.71 4.18
C SER A 43 -12.72 -8.64 3.78
N LYS A 44 -13.43 -9.78 3.86
CA LYS A 44 -14.86 -9.84 3.58
C LYS A 44 -15.55 -8.85 4.52
N ARG A 45 -15.92 -7.68 4.00
CA ARG A 45 -16.72 -6.69 4.75
C ARG A 45 -17.98 -7.40 5.20
N LYS A 46 -18.09 -7.71 6.51
CA LYS A 46 -19.29 -8.31 7.07
C LYS A 46 -20.43 -7.33 6.80
N LYS A 47 -21.36 -7.71 5.94
CA LYS A 47 -22.58 -6.93 5.69
C LYS A 47 -23.29 -6.78 7.03
N LYS A 48 -23.32 -5.56 7.58
CA LYS A 48 -24.17 -5.28 8.73
C LYS A 48 -25.61 -5.51 8.27
N LYS A 49 -26.34 -6.38 8.97
CA LYS A 49 -27.77 -6.56 8.73
C LYS A 49 -28.43 -5.19 8.94
N PRO A 50 -29.32 -4.73 8.04
CA PRO A 50 -30.11 -3.54 8.33
C PRO A 50 -30.90 -3.83 9.61
N VAL A 51 -30.76 -2.97 10.61
CA VAL A 51 -31.63 -3.00 11.78
C VAL A 51 -33.03 -2.70 11.25
N SER A 52 -33.93 -3.67 11.33
CA SER A 52 -35.32 -3.45 10.95
C SER A 52 -35.97 -2.52 11.98
N ASP A 53 -36.31 -1.31 11.56
CA ASP A 53 -37.01 -0.27 12.33
C ASP A 53 -38.51 -0.62 12.55
N SER A 54 -38.83 -1.89 12.80
CA SER A 54 -40.21 -2.33 13.02
C SER A 54 -40.65 -2.24 14.49
N ALA A 55 -39.96 -1.46 15.33
CA ALA A 55 -40.25 -1.31 16.76
C ALA A 55 -41.12 -0.09 17.10
N PHE A 56 -41.67 0.63 16.12
CA PHE A 56 -42.65 1.69 16.35
C PHE A 56 -43.84 1.54 15.39
N ARG A 57 -44.75 0.62 15.70
CA ARG A 57 -46.15 0.67 15.26
C ARG A 57 -46.98 0.95 16.50
N PHE A 58 -47.44 2.20 16.63
CA PHE A 58 -48.39 2.62 17.64
C PHE A 58 -49.78 2.25 17.11
N ASP A 59 -50.42 1.26 17.72
CA ASP A 59 -51.79 0.87 17.38
C ASP A 59 -52.76 2.02 17.74
N LEU A 60 -53.61 2.38 16.77
CA LEU A 60 -54.70 3.35 16.90
C LEU A 60 -56.04 2.61 16.88
#